data_AF-A0ABD3K2Z2-F1
#
_entry.id   AF-A0ABD3K2Z2-F1
#
_cell.length_a   1.000
_cell.length_b   1.000
_cell.length_c   1.000
_cell.angle_alpha   90.00
_cell.angle_beta   90.00
_cell.angle_gamma   90.00
#
_symmetry.space_group_name_H-M   'P 1'
#
loop_
_entity.id
_entity.type
_entity.pdbx_description
1 polymer ?
#
loop_
_entity_poly.entity_id
_entity_poly.type
_entity_poly.pdbx_seq_one_letter_code
_entity_poly.pdbx_strand_id
1 'polypeptide(L)'
;MFPLAWVVVKVENKDNWSWFVKNLMNDLEITNGAGWAFMSDQQKGPVPAIAELLPYAEHRICARHIYANWVKTYKGDKLQAQFWQLAKSMNMAEFRMAKEEMLQLTKDGYDALSQTDPKH
;
A
#
# COMPACT_ATOMS: atom_id res chain seq x y z
N MET A 1 10.09 14.31 5.43
CA MET A 1 9.23 13.38 6.18
C MET A 1 9.69 13.38 7.62
N PHE A 2 8.79 13.50 8.59
CA PHE A 2 9.11 13.49 10.01
C PHE A 2 8.44 12.27 10.67
N PRO A 3 9.18 11.41 11.40
CA PRO A 3 8.58 10.24 12.02
C PRO A 3 7.68 10.65 13.20
N LEU A 4 6.45 10.13 13.24
CA LEU A 4 5.52 10.35 14.35
C LEU A 4 5.77 9.37 15.50
N ALA A 5 6.09 8.12 15.19
CA ALA A 5 6.36 7.06 16.16
C ALA A 5 7.31 6.02 15.56
N TRP A 6 8.01 5.28 16.42
CA TRP A 6 8.86 4.16 16.04
C TRP A 6 8.78 3.06 17.10
N VAL A 7 9.06 1.83 16.69
CA VAL A 7 9.09 0.67 17.58
C VAL A 7 10.21 -0.27 17.16
N VAL A 8 10.83 -0.93 18.14
CA VAL A 8 11.77 -2.03 17.91
C VAL A 8 11.14 -3.30 18.45
N VAL A 9 10.92 -4.27 17.57
CA VAL A 9 10.29 -5.55 17.89
C VAL A 9 11.18 -6.70 17.42
N LYS A 10 11.03 -7.87 18.05
CA LYS A 10 11.85 -9.04 17.73
C LYS A 10 11.61 -9.60 16.33
N VAL A 11 10.38 -9.50 15.84
CA VAL A 11 9.96 -10.02 14.54
C VAL A 11 8.82 -9.19 13.98
N GLU A 12 8.79 -9.04 12.65
CA GLU A 12 7.67 -8.41 11.98
C GLU A 12 6.51 -9.40 11.82
N ASN A 13 5.52 -9.32 12.71
CA ASN A 13 4.34 -10.19 12.70
C ASN A 13 3.07 -9.41 13.07
N LYS A 14 1.91 -10.05 12.90
CA LYS A 14 0.61 -9.43 13.19
C LYS A 14 0.52 -8.94 14.63
N ASP A 15 0.94 -9.74 15.61
CA ASP A 15 0.79 -9.38 17.03
C ASP A 15 1.55 -8.11 17.41
N ASN A 16 2.79 -7.99 16.94
CA ASN A 16 3.63 -6.81 17.18
C ASN A 16 3.08 -5.57 16.46
N TRP A 17 2.57 -5.74 15.23
CA TRP A 17 1.90 -4.66 14.50
C TRP A 17 0.59 -4.23 15.17
N SER A 18 -0.24 -5.18 15.61
CA SER A 18 -1.47 -4.89 16.34
C SER A 18 -1.21 -4.15 17.65
N TRP A 19 -0.17 -4.56 18.39
CA TRP A 19 0.24 -3.83 19.59
C TRP A 19 0.67 -2.39 19.26
N PHE A 20 1.52 -2.21 18.24
CA PHE A 20 1.99 -0.87 17.87
C PHE A 20 0.85 0.03 17.39
N VAL A 21 -0.03 -0.47 16.52
CA VAL A 21 -1.19 0.27 16.01
C VAL A 21 -2.15 0.64 17.14
N LYS A 22 -2.40 -0.25 18.10
CA LYS A 22 -3.24 0.08 19.28
C LYS A 22 -2.67 1.24 20.10
N ASN A 23 -1.36 1.27 20.34
CA ASN A 23 -0.74 2.39 21.06
C ASN A 23 -0.88 3.70 20.26
N LEU A 24 -0.60 3.64 18.96
CA LEU A 24 -0.76 4.80 18.08
C LEU A 24 -2.22 5.31 18.04
N MET A 25 -3.19 4.40 18.01
CA MET A 25 -4.62 4.75 18.07
C MET A 25 -4.96 5.45 19.38
N ASN A 26 -4.47 4.97 20.51
CA ASN A 26 -4.72 5.60 21.81
C ASN A 26 -4.10 7.01 21.87
N ASP A 27 -2.86 7.18 21.40
CA ASP A 27 -2.14 8.46 21.46
C ASP A 27 -2.75 9.50 20.50
N LEU A 28 -3.31 9.06 19.37
CA LEU A 28 -3.94 9.91 18.35
C LEU A 28 -5.48 9.96 18.48
N GLU A 29 -6.04 9.36 19.53
CA GLU A 29 -7.49 9.26 19.78
C GLU A 29 -8.29 8.70 18.57
N ILE A 30 -7.71 7.74 17.86
CA ILE A 30 -8.33 7.05 16.73
C ILE A 30 -9.26 5.96 17.26
N THR A 31 -10.52 5.99 16.82
CA THR A 31 -11.52 5.00 17.21
C THR A 31 -11.54 3.80 16.28
N ASN A 32 -12.46 3.74 15.32
CA ASN A 32 -12.66 2.60 14.43
C ASN A 32 -12.03 2.80 13.02
N GLY A 33 -11.27 3.89 12.87
CA GLY A 33 -10.59 4.26 11.62
C GLY A 33 -11.40 5.17 10.69
N ALA A 34 -12.66 5.48 10.99
CA ALA A 34 -13.46 6.38 10.16
C ALA A 34 -12.78 7.76 10.00
N GLY A 35 -12.64 8.22 8.77
CA GLY A 35 -11.96 9.48 8.44
C GLY A 35 -10.42 9.39 8.37
N TRP A 36 -9.84 8.20 8.58
CA TRP A 36 -8.41 7.97 8.44
C TRP A 36 -8.07 7.16 7.20
N ALA A 37 -6.91 7.46 6.63
CA ALA A 37 -6.30 6.68 5.56
C ALA A 37 -4.95 6.15 6.04
N PHE A 38 -4.76 4.83 5.95
CA PHE A 38 -3.51 4.17 6.27
C PHE A 38 -2.85 3.64 5.01
N MET A 39 -1.54 3.82 4.91
CA MET A 39 -0.72 3.27 3.83
C MET A 39 0.37 2.39 4.42
N SER A 40 0.31 1.09 4.16
CA SER A 40 1.29 0.12 4.67
C SER A 40 2.15 -0.47 3.55
N ASP A 41 3.12 -1.31 3.91
CA ASP A 41 3.72 -2.24 2.96
C ASP A 41 2.78 -3.45 2.68
N GLN A 42 3.23 -4.37 1.82
CA GLN A 42 2.51 -5.61 1.46
C GLN A 42 2.79 -6.78 2.41
N GLN A 43 3.28 -6.53 3.62
CA GLN A 43 3.69 -7.62 4.50
C GLN A 43 2.51 -8.27 5.24
N LYS A 44 2.72 -9.52 5.66
CA LYS A 44 1.71 -10.35 6.35
C LYS A 44 1.38 -9.88 7.78
N GLY A 45 2.07 -8.86 8.29
CA GLY A 45 1.85 -8.29 9.61
C GLY A 45 0.89 -7.08 9.61
N PRO A 46 1.25 -5.97 8.94
CA PRO A 46 0.51 -4.72 9.07
C PRO A 46 -0.86 -4.77 8.40
N VAL A 47 -0.99 -5.44 7.25
CA VAL A 47 -2.28 -5.55 6.53
C VAL A 47 -3.39 -6.14 7.41
N PRO A 48 -3.23 -7.36 8.00
CA PRO A 48 -4.28 -7.92 8.85
C PRO A 48 -4.46 -7.17 10.17
N ALA A 49 -3.42 -6.51 10.70
CA ALA A 49 -3.53 -5.71 11.92
C ALA A 49 -4.40 -4.46 11.69
N ILE A 50 -4.18 -3.73 10.60
CA ILE A 50 -4.99 -2.56 10.23
C ILE A 50 -6.43 -2.98 9.93
N ALA A 51 -6.63 -4.06 9.16
CA ALA A 51 -7.97 -4.55 8.84
C ALA A 51 -8.80 -4.93 10.08
N GLU A 52 -8.16 -5.49 11.11
CA GLU A 52 -8.82 -5.87 12.36
C GLU A 52 -9.11 -4.66 13.27
N LEU A 53 -8.15 -3.74 13.41
CA LEU A 53 -8.24 -2.64 14.38
C LEU A 53 -8.94 -1.39 13.85
N LEU A 54 -8.86 -1.17 12.54
CA LEU A 54 -9.31 0.04 11.86
C LEU A 54 -10.20 -0.33 10.66
N PRO A 55 -11.31 -1.07 10.87
CA PRO A 55 -12.11 -1.64 9.79
C PRO A 55 -12.79 -0.60 8.89
N TYR A 56 -12.91 0.65 9.35
CA TYR A 56 -13.49 1.75 8.56
C TYR A 56 -12.45 2.73 8.01
N ALA A 57 -11.15 2.46 8.23
CA ALA A 57 -10.10 3.24 7.60
C ALA A 57 -9.97 2.87 6.14
N GLU A 58 -9.66 3.85 5.29
CA GLU A 58 -9.16 3.56 3.96
C GLU A 58 -7.77 2.95 4.08
N HIS A 59 -7.59 1.72 3.60
CA HIS A 59 -6.28 1.07 3.59
C HIS A 59 -5.74 0.98 2.17
N ARG A 60 -4.51 1.45 1.99
CA ARG A 60 -3.78 1.40 0.73
C ARG A 60 -2.43 0.72 0.93
N ILE A 61 -1.94 0.11 -0.13
CA ILE A 61 -0.56 -0.37 -0.19
C ILE A 61 0.33 0.74 -0.77
N CYS A 62 1.47 0.95 -0.13
CA CYS A 62 2.47 1.90 -0.58
C CYS A 62 3.00 1.56 -1.98
N ALA A 63 2.82 2.49 -2.93
CA ALA A 63 3.27 2.34 -4.31
C ALA A 63 4.78 2.03 -4.42
N ARG A 64 5.60 2.57 -3.50
CA ARG A 64 7.04 2.27 -3.44
C ARG A 64 7.31 0.78 -3.17
N HIS A 65 6.54 0.16 -2.27
CA HIS A 65 6.68 -1.26 -1.96
C HIS A 65 6.11 -2.14 -3.07
N ILE A 66 4.97 -1.74 -3.67
CA ILE A 66 4.45 -2.40 -4.87
C ILE A 66 5.53 -2.42 -5.95
N TYR A 67 6.10 -1.26 -6.27
CA TYR A 67 7.16 -1.13 -7.27
C TYR A 67 8.36 -2.01 -6.96
N ALA A 68 8.85 -1.98 -5.72
CA ALA A 68 10.02 -2.76 -5.30
C ALA A 68 9.81 -4.28 -5.47
N ASN A 69 8.58 -4.77 -5.36
CA ASN A 69 8.24 -6.16 -5.65
C ASN A 69 8.04 -6.38 -7.15
N TRP A 70 7.32 -5.49 -7.82
CA TRP A 70 6.97 -5.59 -9.23
C TRP A 70 8.19 -5.55 -10.16
N VAL A 71 9.14 -4.65 -9.91
CA VAL A 71 10.35 -4.48 -10.75
C VAL A 71 11.31 -5.67 -10.71
N LYS A 72 11.19 -6.56 -9.71
CA LYS A 72 11.97 -7.81 -9.66
C LYS A 72 11.66 -8.69 -10.89
N THR A 73 10.41 -8.65 -11.35
CA THR A 73 9.92 -9.42 -12.50
C THR A 73 9.85 -8.56 -13.77
N TYR A 74 9.26 -7.36 -13.69
CA TYR A 74 8.99 -6.52 -14.85
C TYR A 74 10.00 -5.37 -14.93
N LYS A 75 11.06 -5.57 -15.73
CA LYS A 75 12.21 -4.66 -15.84
C LYS A 75 12.13 -3.80 -17.09
N GLY A 76 12.69 -2.59 -17.00
CA GLY A 76 12.89 -1.69 -18.14
C GLY A 76 12.36 -0.28 -17.88
N ASP A 77 13.06 0.71 -18.41
CA ASP A 77 12.81 2.12 -18.11
C ASP A 77 11.41 2.58 -18.51
N LYS A 78 10.89 2.08 -19.64
CA LYS A 78 9.51 2.36 -20.09
C LYS A 78 8.46 1.84 -19.11
N LEU A 79 8.64 0.61 -18.62
CA LEU A 79 7.74 -0.02 -17.66
C LEU A 79 7.79 0.68 -16.31
N GLN A 80 8.98 1.08 -15.86
CA GLN A 80 9.15 1.87 -14.66
C GLN A 80 8.49 3.24 -14.78
N ALA A 81 8.71 3.96 -15.88
CA ALA A 81 8.08 5.25 -16.13
C ALA A 81 6.55 5.11 -16.11
N GLN A 82 6.02 4.09 -16.79
CA GLN A 82 4.58 3.83 -16.82
C GLN A 82 4.01 3.52 -15.44
N PHE A 83 4.70 2.70 -14.63
CA PHE A 83 4.29 2.40 -13.27
C PHE A 83 4.15 3.69 -12.44
N TRP A 84 5.13 4.59 -12.54
CA TRP A 84 5.09 5.83 -11.77
C TRP A 84 4.08 6.84 -12.32
N GLN A 85 3.76 6.81 -13.61
CA GLN A 85 2.67 7.60 -14.19
C GLN A 85 1.31 7.14 -13.65
N LEU A 86 1.09 5.82 -13.54
CA LEU A 86 -0.05 5.23 -12.85
C LEU A 86 -0.15 5.72 -11.39
N ALA A 87 0.93 5.54 -10.62
CA ALA A 87 0.94 5.89 -9.20
C ALA A 87 0.80 7.40 -8.91
N LYS A 88 1.10 8.26 -9.88
CA LYS A 88 1.03 9.73 -9.76
C LYS A 88 -0.19 10.35 -10.43
N SER A 89 -1.08 9.54 -11.00
CA SER A 89 -2.30 10.03 -11.64
C SER A 89 -3.17 10.78 -10.62
N MET A 90 -3.62 11.99 -10.96
CA MET A 90 -4.34 12.85 -10.02
C MET A 90 -5.85 12.61 -10.03
N ASN A 91 -6.35 11.90 -11.03
CA ASN A 91 -7.77 11.59 -11.19
C ASN A 91 -7.96 10.24 -11.89
N MET A 92 -9.20 9.76 -11.88
CA MET A 92 -9.53 8.46 -12.46
C MET A 92 -9.41 8.40 -13.98
N ALA A 93 -9.52 9.53 -14.69
CA ALA A 93 -9.36 9.54 -16.14
C ALA A 93 -7.90 9.30 -16.53
N GLU A 94 -6.97 10.07 -15.93
CA GLU A 94 -5.53 9.87 -16.07
C GLU A 94 -5.10 8.47 -15.64
N PHE A 95 -5.60 8.00 -14.50
CA PHE A 95 -5.28 6.67 -14.00
C PHE A 95 -5.70 5.58 -15.00
N ARG A 96 -6.91 5.67 -15.57
CA ARG A 96 -7.39 4.71 -16.58
C ARG A 96 -6.54 4.73 -17.85
N MET A 97 -6.18 5.92 -18.34
CA MET A 97 -5.31 6.06 -19.52
C MET A 97 -3.94 5.42 -19.26
N ALA A 98 -3.32 5.73 -18.12
CA ALA A 98 -2.03 5.14 -17.74
C ALA A 98 -2.12 3.62 -17.52
N LYS A 99 -3.28 3.12 -17.06
CA LYS A 99 -3.55 1.69 -16.91
C LYS A 99 -3.64 0.97 -18.26
N GLU A 100 -4.31 1.59 -19.23
CA GLU A 100 -4.43 1.07 -20.60
C GLU A 100 -3.05 1.01 -21.27
N GLU A 101 -2.24 2.07 -21.15
CA GLU A 101 -0.87 2.09 -21.65
C GLU A 101 0.00 0.98 -21.03
N MET A 102 -0.13 0.72 -19.71
CA MET A 102 0.55 -0.40 -19.07
C MET A 102 0.12 -1.75 -19.66
N LEU A 103 -1.17 -1.93 -19.93
CA LEU A 103 -1.70 -3.15 -20.56
C LEU A 103 -1.10 -3.38 -21.95
N GLN A 104 -0.92 -2.31 -22.75
CA GLN A 104 -0.28 -2.37 -24.07
C GLN A 104 1.22 -2.72 -23.98
N LEU A 105 1.91 -2.27 -22.92
CA LEU A 105 3.33 -2.59 -22.70
C LEU A 105 3.55 -4.00 -22.16
N THR A 106 2.70 -4.43 -21.21
CA THR A 106 2.78 -5.76 -20.60
C THR A 106 1.44 -6.15 -19.97
N LYS A 107 0.81 -7.20 -20.53
CA LYS A 107 -0.39 -7.77 -19.94
C LYS A 107 -0.12 -8.37 -18.55
N ASP A 108 0.93 -9.16 -18.43
CA ASP A 108 1.27 -9.82 -17.16
C ASP A 108 1.60 -8.79 -16.06
N GLY A 109 2.33 -7.73 -16.39
CA GLY A 109 2.64 -6.67 -15.43
C GLY A 109 1.40 -5.88 -15.02
N TYR A 110 0.48 -5.61 -15.94
CA TYR A 110 -0.84 -5.03 -15.64
C TYR A 110 -1.67 -5.92 -14.70
N ASP A 111 -1.72 -7.23 -14.97
CA ASP A 111 -2.48 -8.20 -14.17
C ASP A 111 -1.91 -8.30 -12.75
N ALA A 112 -0.58 -8.25 -12.61
CA ALA A 112 0.09 -8.25 -11.31
C ALA A 112 -0.27 -7.01 -10.46
N LEU A 113 -0.38 -5.82 -11.06
CA LEU A 113 -0.77 -4.60 -10.35
C LEU A 113 -2.22 -4.66 -9.85
N SER A 114 -3.10 -5.30 -10.60
CA SER A 114 -4.51 -5.45 -10.24
C SER A 114 -4.75 -6.39 -9.05
N GLN A 115 -3.70 -7.07 -8.55
CA GLN A 115 -3.76 -7.97 -7.40
C GLN A 115 -3.21 -7.34 -6.10
N THR A 116 -2.83 -6.07 -6.14
CA THR A 116 -2.10 -5.41 -5.04
C THR A 116 -2.98 -4.72 -4.02
N ASP A 117 -4.29 -4.64 -4.26
CA ASP A 117 -5.23 -4.04 -3.30
C ASP A 117 -5.26 -4.86 -2.01
N PRO A 118 -5.25 -4.19 -0.83
CA PRO A 118 -5.39 -4.88 0.43
C PRO A 118 -6.78 -5.51 0.50
N LYS A 119 -6.83 -6.82 0.75
CA LYS A 119 -8.09 -7.54 0.96
C LYS A 119 -8.46 -7.43 2.43
N HIS A 120 -9.54 -6.69 2.70
CA HIS A 120 -10.26 -6.75 3.97
C HIS A 120 -11.15 -7.98 4.02
#